data_AF-A0A5C6RMI4-F1
#
_entry.id   AF-A0A5C6RMI4-F1
#
_cell.length_a   1.000
_cell.length_b   1.000
_cell.length_c   1.000
_cell.angle_alpha   90.00
_cell.angle_beta   90.00
_cell.angle_gamma   90.00
#
_symmetry.space_group_name_H-M   'P 1'
#
loop_
_entity.id
_entity.type
_entity.pdbx_description
1 polymer ?
#
loop_
_entity_poly.entity_id
_entity_poly.type
_entity_poly.pdbx_seq_one_letter_code
_entity_poly.pdbx_strand_id
1 'polypeptide(L)'
;MKQLLTFLMLFSAFALWAQVGAPRLNVQGALKNSDGAAIPDGTKTMTFKLYHDGAGGTAQWQETAEVTVTGGVYNYNLGSTTPIDLDVFSQRVYLGVTVDGTELTPRVELTSAPYALHAHSATTAVSLTGCKGAVGDVKYSILPLDQFRQENGDCWVLMNGVGLSSDTKLNAAYGIAELPDARGLFLRAHDDRNSNRQDPSRSADTPPGTYVGDEIRSHNHGVNDPGHSHNRGVSHPNTFPEAVSNAEQNQSGGVEDRSHFGPTTTSTTGISIQHTGGAETRPKSINLYVYIRIN
;
A
#
# COMPACT_ATOMS: atom_id res chain seq x y z
N MET A 1 5.87 -41.08 -52.78
CA MET A 1 4.89 -40.09 -52.26
C MET A 1 5.36 -39.75 -50.84
N LYS A 2 6.14 -38.68 -50.72
CA LYS A 2 5.72 -37.30 -50.46
C LYS A 2 5.56 -37.05 -48.95
N GLN A 3 6.58 -36.38 -48.39
CA GLN A 3 6.52 -35.32 -47.38
C GLN A 3 6.03 -35.79 -45.99
N LEU A 4 6.77 -35.56 -44.90
CA LEU A 4 6.97 -34.23 -44.34
C LEU A 4 8.07 -34.34 -43.26
N LEU A 5 9.31 -33.94 -43.59
CA LEU A 5 10.34 -33.70 -42.58
C LEU A 5 10.14 -32.26 -42.08
N THR A 6 9.23 -32.08 -41.12
CA THR A 6 9.04 -30.78 -40.47
C THR A 6 10.19 -30.58 -39.49
N PHE A 7 11.22 -29.88 -39.95
CA PHE A 7 12.33 -29.37 -39.17
C PHE A 7 11.79 -28.38 -38.12
N LEU A 8 11.60 -28.84 -36.89
CA LEU A 8 11.29 -27.99 -35.74
C LEU A 8 12.54 -27.16 -35.42
N MET A 9 12.65 -26.00 -36.07
CA MET A 9 13.65 -24.98 -35.76
C MET A 9 13.22 -24.33 -34.43
N LEU A 10 13.64 -24.95 -33.34
CA LEU A 10 13.48 -24.43 -31.99
C LEU A 10 14.30 -23.14 -31.90
N PHE A 11 13.61 -21.99 -31.97
CA PHE A 11 14.20 -20.67 -31.79
C PHE A 11 14.65 -20.55 -30.33
N SER A 12 15.89 -20.95 -30.05
CA SER A 12 16.53 -20.73 -28.77
C SER A 12 16.80 -19.24 -28.65
N ALA A 13 15.85 -18.51 -28.07
CA ALA A 13 16.06 -17.14 -27.62
C ALA A 13 17.06 -17.20 -26.46
N PHE A 14 18.35 -17.17 -26.79
CA PHE A 14 19.36 -16.79 -25.81
C PHE A 14 19.04 -15.37 -25.40
N ALA A 15 18.42 -15.22 -24.23
CA ALA A 15 18.42 -13.96 -23.51
C ALA A 15 19.88 -13.57 -23.33
N LEU A 16 20.34 -12.60 -24.09
CA LEU A 16 21.56 -11.86 -23.77
C LEU A 16 21.22 -11.07 -22.52
N TRP A 17 21.42 -11.68 -21.35
CA TRP A 17 21.52 -10.93 -20.12
C TRP A 17 22.66 -9.95 -20.34
N ALA A 18 22.33 -8.68 -20.52
CA ALA A 18 23.33 -7.63 -20.53
C ALA A 18 24.03 -7.71 -19.16
N GLN A 19 25.22 -8.29 -19.16
CA GLN A 19 26.08 -8.28 -18.00
C GLN A 19 26.49 -6.82 -17.84
N VAL A 20 25.84 -6.09 -16.94
CA VAL A 20 26.39 -4.82 -16.45
C VAL A 20 27.79 -5.19 -15.96
N GLY A 21 28.81 -4.71 -16.68
CA GLY A 21 30.19 -5.07 -16.38
C GLY A 21 30.48 -4.79 -14.92
N ALA A 22 31.24 -5.67 -14.27
CA ALA A 22 31.59 -5.49 -12.86
C ALA A 22 32.11 -4.06 -12.64
N PRO A 23 31.65 -3.37 -11.59
CA PRO A 23 31.95 -1.96 -11.36
C PRO A 23 33.46 -1.77 -11.23
N ARG A 24 33.99 -0.74 -11.90
CA ARG A 24 35.41 -0.38 -11.90
C ARG A 24 35.58 1.04 -11.38
N LEU A 25 36.68 1.28 -10.67
CA LEU A 25 37.02 2.61 -10.17
C LEU A 25 38.33 3.08 -10.80
N ASN A 26 38.29 4.18 -11.55
CA ASN A 26 39.50 4.79 -12.08
C ASN A 26 40.27 5.51 -10.98
N VAL A 27 41.57 5.28 -10.91
CA VAL A 27 42.51 5.96 -10.02
C VAL A 27 43.69 6.50 -10.81
N GLN A 28 44.13 7.71 -10.44
CA GLN A 28 45.28 8.38 -11.01
C GLN A 28 46.15 8.94 -9.89
N GLY A 29 47.46 8.89 -10.07
CA GLY A 29 48.41 9.48 -9.14
C GLY A 29 49.73 9.85 -9.80
N ALA A 30 50.49 10.70 -9.11
CA ALA A 30 51.84 11.09 -9.50
C ALA A 30 52.85 10.51 -8.51
N LEU A 31 53.85 9.82 -9.04
CA LEU A 31 54.95 9.19 -8.32
C LEU A 31 56.20 10.05 -8.49
N LYS A 32 56.82 10.38 -7.35
CA LYS A 32 58.03 11.20 -7.27
C LYS A 32 59.07 10.50 -6.39
N ASN A 33 60.34 10.71 -6.70
CA ASN A 33 61.47 10.32 -5.86
C ASN A 33 61.58 11.23 -4.63
N SER A 34 62.46 10.87 -3.68
CA SER A 34 62.79 11.68 -2.50
C SER A 34 63.16 13.13 -2.84
N ASP A 35 63.77 13.33 -4.00
CA ASP A 35 64.27 14.63 -4.45
C ASP A 35 63.19 15.45 -5.19
N GLY A 36 61.94 14.96 -5.22
CA GLY A 36 60.80 15.61 -5.83
C GLY A 36 60.71 15.47 -7.37
N ALA A 37 61.71 14.86 -8.00
CA ALA A 37 61.69 14.52 -9.42
C ALA A 37 60.67 13.40 -9.71
N ALA A 38 60.03 13.45 -10.88
CA ALA A 38 59.17 12.37 -11.36
C ALA A 38 59.97 11.07 -11.49
N ILE A 39 59.36 9.93 -11.16
CA ILE A 39 60.00 8.64 -11.40
C ILE A 39 60.17 8.41 -12.91
N PRO A 40 61.21 7.66 -13.35
CA PRO A 40 61.40 7.34 -14.75
C PRO A 40 60.21 6.59 -15.35
N ASP A 41 59.98 6.84 -16.64
CA ASP A 41 58.96 6.14 -17.42
C ASP A 41 59.24 4.63 -17.47
N GLY A 42 58.18 3.84 -17.47
CA GLY A 42 58.26 2.40 -17.57
C GLY A 42 57.10 1.69 -16.88
N THR A 43 57.07 0.37 -17.00
CA THR A 43 56.10 -0.46 -16.31
C THR A 43 56.55 -0.72 -14.88
N LYS A 44 55.62 -0.55 -13.94
CA LYS A 44 55.83 -0.77 -12.50
C LYS A 44 54.84 -1.79 -11.98
N THR A 45 55.31 -2.71 -11.13
CA THR A 45 54.42 -3.59 -10.38
C THR A 45 53.79 -2.78 -9.26
N MET A 46 52.48 -2.57 -9.34
CA MET A 46 51.71 -1.83 -8.35
C MET A 46 50.67 -2.73 -7.69
N THR A 47 50.56 -2.64 -6.36
CA THR A 47 49.48 -3.28 -5.60
C THR A 47 48.57 -2.22 -5.02
N PHE A 48 47.28 -2.30 -5.35
CA PHE A 48 46.22 -1.44 -4.84
C PHE A 48 45.47 -2.19 -3.75
N LYS A 49 45.16 -1.51 -2.65
CA LYS A 49 44.41 -2.08 -1.53
C LYS A 49 43.38 -1.10 -1.01
N LEU A 50 42.20 -1.61 -0.68
CA LEU A 50 41.13 -0.83 -0.04
C LEU A 50 41.07 -1.16 1.46
N TYR A 51 40.94 -0.12 2.28
CA TYR A 51 40.93 -0.21 3.74
C TYR A 51 39.78 0.61 4.32
N HIS A 52 39.33 0.23 5.52
CA HIS A 52 38.41 1.07 6.31
C HIS A 52 39.13 1.99 7.30
N ASP A 53 40.46 1.91 7.38
CA ASP A 53 41.29 2.75 8.23
C ASP A 53 42.35 3.50 7.41
N GLY A 54 42.58 4.77 7.77
CA GLY A 54 43.61 5.62 7.18
C GLY A 54 45.04 5.19 7.53
N ALA A 55 45.23 4.39 8.60
CA ALA A 55 46.51 3.80 8.98
C ALA A 55 46.33 2.39 9.58
N GLY A 56 47.17 1.43 9.18
CA GLY A 56 47.07 0.05 9.68
C GLY A 56 45.86 -0.73 9.13
N GLY A 57 45.29 -1.64 9.93
CA GLY A 57 44.10 -2.43 9.54
C GLY A 57 44.31 -3.47 8.43
N THR A 58 43.30 -4.33 8.26
CA THR A 58 43.28 -5.38 7.24
C THR A 58 42.72 -4.85 5.92
N ALA A 59 43.37 -5.18 4.81
CA ALA A 59 42.85 -4.86 3.48
C ALA A 59 41.54 -5.63 3.22
N GLN A 60 40.51 -4.91 2.80
CA GLN A 60 39.20 -5.48 2.44
C GLN A 60 39.18 -6.00 1.00
N TRP A 61 40.03 -5.42 0.17
CA TRP A 61 40.22 -5.80 -1.23
C TRP A 61 41.67 -5.51 -1.63
N GLN A 62 42.21 -6.31 -2.53
CA GLN A 62 43.53 -6.08 -3.11
C GLN A 62 43.58 -6.48 -4.59
N GLU A 63 44.42 -5.79 -5.35
CA GLU A 63 44.71 -6.10 -6.74
C GLU A 63 46.15 -5.73 -7.07
N THR A 64 46.89 -6.64 -7.69
CA THR A 64 48.25 -6.39 -8.17
C THR A 64 48.27 -6.39 -9.68
N ALA A 65 48.89 -5.38 -10.28
CA ALA A 65 48.99 -5.23 -11.72
C ALA A 65 50.29 -4.56 -12.15
N GLU A 66 50.69 -4.83 -13.39
CA GLU A 66 51.72 -4.10 -14.11
C GLU A 66 51.10 -2.82 -14.70
N VAL A 67 51.56 -1.66 -14.24
CA VAL A 67 51.00 -0.35 -14.62
C VAL A 67 52.08 0.49 -15.29
N THR A 68 51.78 1.01 -16.48
CA THR A 68 52.66 1.92 -17.19
C THR A 68 52.65 3.30 -16.52
N VAL A 69 53.82 3.79 -16.18
CA VAL A 69 54.04 5.15 -15.66
C VAL A 69 54.70 5.99 -16.76
N THR A 70 54.18 7.20 -16.98
CA THR A 70 54.72 8.16 -17.96
C THR A 70 54.72 9.56 -17.36
N GLY A 71 55.87 10.24 -17.38
CA GLY A 71 56.08 11.52 -16.71
C GLY A 71 55.87 11.43 -15.20
N GLY A 72 56.09 10.26 -14.60
CA GLY A 72 55.76 9.97 -13.20
C GLY A 72 54.26 9.84 -12.91
N VAL A 73 53.38 9.80 -13.90
CA VAL A 73 51.93 9.68 -13.69
C VAL A 73 51.45 8.27 -14.08
N TYR A 74 50.57 7.69 -13.27
CA TYR A 74 49.89 6.44 -13.58
C TYR A 74 48.38 6.64 -13.65
N ASN A 75 47.70 5.82 -14.46
CA ASN A 75 46.24 5.72 -14.50
C ASN A 75 45.87 4.23 -14.50
N TYR A 76 44.96 3.82 -13.63
CA TYR A 76 44.57 2.43 -13.50
C TYR A 76 43.10 2.28 -13.11
N ASN A 77 42.45 1.22 -13.58
CA ASN A 77 41.07 0.90 -13.24
C ASN A 77 41.03 -0.24 -12.22
N LEU A 78 40.74 0.07 -10.97
CA LEU A 78 40.54 -0.94 -9.92
C LEU A 78 39.35 -1.83 -10.28
N GLY A 79 39.47 -3.12 -9.98
CA GLY A 79 38.43 -4.10 -10.29
C GLY A 79 38.53 -4.67 -11.69
N SER A 80 39.67 -4.44 -12.38
CA SER A 80 39.88 -4.94 -13.74
C SER A 80 40.24 -6.42 -13.77
N THR A 81 40.89 -6.93 -12.73
CA THR A 81 41.29 -8.36 -12.64
C THR A 81 40.66 -9.06 -11.43
N THR A 82 40.52 -8.35 -10.31
CA THR A 82 39.90 -8.81 -9.07
C THR A 82 38.63 -7.99 -8.84
N PRO A 83 37.43 -8.52 -9.14
CA PRO A 83 36.18 -7.80 -8.96
C PRO A 83 36.06 -7.19 -7.55
N ILE A 84 35.58 -5.94 -7.47
CA ILE A 84 35.34 -5.27 -6.21
C ILE A 84 33.93 -5.62 -5.73
N ASP A 85 33.83 -6.16 -4.52
CA ASP A 85 32.56 -6.21 -3.81
C ASP A 85 32.17 -4.79 -3.38
N LEU A 86 31.04 -4.29 -3.87
CA LEU A 86 30.60 -2.92 -3.62
C LEU A 86 30.25 -2.66 -2.16
N ASP A 87 30.02 -3.70 -1.36
CA ASP A 87 29.78 -3.57 0.08
C ASP A 87 30.99 -2.93 0.80
N VAL A 88 32.19 -2.99 0.21
CA VAL A 88 33.38 -2.28 0.71
C VAL A 88 33.19 -0.74 0.72
N PHE A 89 32.24 -0.21 -0.05
CA PHE A 89 31.93 1.22 -0.10
C PHE A 89 30.72 1.60 0.77
N SER A 90 30.22 0.69 1.62
CA SER A 90 29.14 0.98 2.57
C SER A 90 29.57 1.92 3.72
N GLN A 91 30.88 2.09 3.92
CA GLN A 91 31.47 2.95 4.94
C GLN A 91 32.75 3.60 4.41
N ARG A 92 33.42 4.40 5.25
CA ARG A 92 34.64 5.13 4.85
C ARG A 92 35.70 4.19 4.32
N VAL A 93 36.30 4.56 3.19
CA VAL A 93 37.29 3.73 2.49
C VAL A 93 38.52 4.53 2.07
N TYR A 94 39.68 3.92 2.21
CA TYR A 94 40.99 4.48 1.90
C TYR A 94 41.70 3.60 0.88
N LEU A 95 42.37 4.22 -0.08
CA LEU A 95 43.23 3.59 -1.06
C LEU A 95 44.68 3.60 -0.58
N GLY A 96 45.25 2.41 -0.39
CA GLY A 96 46.69 2.19 -0.28
C GLY A 96 47.27 1.81 -1.63
N VAL A 97 48.46 2.34 -1.93
CA VAL A 97 49.19 2.05 -3.17
C VAL A 97 50.59 1.59 -2.80
N THR A 98 50.96 0.38 -3.21
CA THR A 98 52.30 -0.16 -3.08
C THR A 98 52.98 -0.11 -4.45
N VAL A 99 54.19 0.46 -4.51
CA VAL A 99 55.01 0.53 -5.73
C VAL A 99 56.34 -0.15 -5.45
N ASP A 100 56.75 -1.10 -6.28
CA ASP A 100 58.02 -1.84 -6.15
C ASP A 100 58.24 -2.40 -4.72
N GLY A 101 57.16 -2.85 -4.07
CA GLY A 101 57.18 -3.45 -2.73
C GLY A 101 57.05 -2.47 -1.55
N THR A 102 57.00 -1.16 -1.78
CA THR A 102 56.83 -0.14 -0.72
C THR A 102 55.44 0.48 -0.74
N GLU A 103 54.68 0.38 0.35
CA GLU A 103 53.37 1.04 0.49
C GLU A 103 53.55 2.53 0.78
N LEU A 104 52.94 3.37 -0.06
CA LEU A 104 52.98 4.83 0.06
C LEU A 104 52.07 5.28 1.21
N THR A 105 52.53 6.31 1.93
CA THR A 105 51.79 6.93 3.03
C THR A 105 51.70 8.46 2.82
N PRO A 106 50.62 9.12 3.27
CA PRO A 106 49.39 8.56 3.84
C PRO A 106 48.50 7.91 2.77
N ARG A 107 47.57 7.04 3.20
CA ARG A 107 46.54 6.50 2.31
C ARG A 107 45.56 7.58 1.87
N VAL A 108 45.02 7.45 0.67
CA VAL A 108 44.11 8.43 0.09
C VAL A 108 42.67 8.05 0.44
N GLU A 109 41.95 8.93 1.16
CA GLU A 109 40.51 8.74 1.38
C GLU A 109 39.78 8.85 0.03
N LEU A 110 38.97 7.84 -0.28
CA LEU A 110 38.11 7.88 -1.44
C LEU A 110 36.78 8.55 -1.08
N THR A 111 36.34 9.46 -1.94
CA THR A 111 35.16 10.29 -1.73
C THR A 111 34.00 9.82 -2.61
N SER A 112 33.23 10.73 -3.20
CA SER A 112 31.88 10.49 -3.75
C SER A 112 31.78 9.38 -4.80
N ALA A 113 32.80 9.17 -5.63
CA ALA A 113 32.75 8.22 -6.75
C ALA A 113 32.48 6.75 -6.32
N PRO A 114 33.24 6.16 -5.38
CA PRO A 114 32.95 4.82 -4.87
C PRO A 114 31.57 4.68 -4.22
N TYR A 115 31.11 5.67 -3.45
CA TYR A 115 29.77 5.60 -2.82
C TYR A 115 28.64 5.66 -3.86
N ALA A 116 28.84 6.35 -4.98
CA ALA A 116 27.90 6.34 -6.10
C ALA A 116 27.79 4.96 -6.77
N LEU A 117 28.89 4.21 -6.85
CA LEU A 117 28.87 2.82 -7.35
C LEU A 117 28.02 1.91 -6.44
N HIS A 118 28.16 2.04 -5.12
CA HIS A 118 27.33 1.32 -4.16
C HIS A 118 25.85 1.71 -4.26
N ALA A 119 25.53 3.00 -4.36
CA ALA A 119 24.15 3.47 -4.51
C ALA A 119 23.49 2.98 -5.82
N HIS A 120 24.25 2.93 -6.92
CA HIS A 120 23.76 2.40 -8.20
C HIS A 120 23.48 0.90 -8.13
N SER A 121 24.30 0.13 -7.42
CA SER A 121 24.04 -1.30 -7.17
C SER A 121 22.80 -1.52 -6.31
N ALA A 122 22.63 -0.75 -5.23
CA ALA A 122 21.43 -0.82 -4.40
C ALA A 122 20.15 -0.49 -5.19
N THR A 123 20.22 0.47 -6.12
CA THR A 123 19.10 0.81 -7.02
C THR A 123 18.83 -0.31 -8.01
N THR A 124 19.88 -0.93 -8.56
CA THR A 124 19.76 -2.08 -9.48
C THR A 124 19.26 -3.33 -8.77
N ALA A 125 19.56 -3.55 -7.50
CA ALA A 125 19.00 -4.63 -6.69
C ALA A 125 17.48 -4.48 -6.46
N VAL A 126 16.99 -3.23 -6.31
CA VAL A 126 15.55 -2.92 -6.30
C VAL A 126 14.93 -3.18 -7.69
N SER A 127 15.67 -2.94 -8.78
CA SER A 127 15.21 -3.30 -10.12
C SER A 127 15.28 -4.80 -10.44
N LEU A 128 16.23 -5.55 -9.85
CA LEU A 128 16.41 -7.00 -10.06
C LEU A 128 15.37 -7.85 -9.34
N THR A 129 14.69 -7.32 -8.32
CA THR A 129 13.49 -7.94 -7.74
C THR A 129 12.21 -7.56 -8.49
N GLY A 130 12.27 -6.66 -9.48
CA GLY A 130 11.12 -6.20 -10.27
C GLY A 130 10.08 -5.39 -9.49
N CYS A 131 10.23 -5.29 -8.17
CA CYS A 131 9.15 -5.01 -7.24
C CYS A 131 9.30 -3.68 -6.53
N LYS A 132 8.45 -2.72 -6.88
CA LYS A 132 8.44 -1.39 -6.25
C LYS A 132 7.67 -1.44 -4.93
N GLY A 133 8.22 -0.91 -3.84
CA GLY A 133 7.56 -0.77 -2.53
C GLY A 133 8.17 -1.66 -1.44
N ALA A 134 7.54 -1.73 -0.27
CA ALA A 134 7.81 -2.63 0.85
C ALA A 134 6.75 -3.74 0.94
N VAL A 135 7.08 -4.89 1.54
CA VAL A 135 6.12 -5.98 1.74
C VAL A 135 5.01 -5.49 2.67
N GLY A 136 3.75 -5.72 2.31
CA GLY A 136 2.58 -5.20 3.02
C GLY A 136 2.09 -3.84 2.55
N ASP A 137 2.82 -3.14 1.67
CA ASP A 137 2.33 -1.89 1.08
C ASP A 137 1.02 -2.12 0.31
N VAL A 138 0.12 -1.16 0.41
CA VAL A 138 -1.16 -1.13 -0.32
C VAL A 138 -1.16 0.01 -1.34
N LYS A 139 -1.61 -0.26 -2.55
CA LYS A 139 -1.75 0.73 -3.63
C LYS A 139 -3.14 0.70 -4.24
N TYR A 140 -3.66 1.90 -4.52
CA TYR A 140 -4.86 2.09 -5.33
C TYR A 140 -4.47 2.33 -6.78
N SER A 141 -5.23 1.76 -7.70
CA SER A 141 -4.94 1.88 -9.13
C SER A 141 -6.21 1.77 -9.98
N ILE A 142 -6.22 2.47 -11.11
CA ILE A 142 -7.21 2.26 -12.18
C ILE A 142 -6.78 1.13 -13.15
N LEU A 143 -5.51 0.72 -13.10
CA LEU A 143 -4.95 -0.28 -14.01
C LEU A 143 -5.33 -1.70 -13.55
N PRO A 144 -5.73 -2.59 -14.47
CA PRO A 144 -5.89 -4.02 -14.20
C PRO A 144 -4.56 -4.69 -13.87
N LEU A 145 -4.60 -5.88 -13.28
CA LEU A 145 -3.44 -6.51 -12.63
C LEU A 145 -2.22 -6.63 -13.55
N ASP A 146 -2.41 -7.08 -14.79
CA ASP A 146 -1.29 -7.30 -15.72
C ASP A 146 -0.58 -5.98 -16.07
N GLN A 147 -1.33 -4.90 -16.30
CA GLN A 147 -0.77 -3.58 -16.55
C GLN A 147 -0.14 -2.97 -15.29
N PHE A 148 -0.77 -3.17 -14.13
CA PHE A 148 -0.22 -2.72 -12.87
C PHE A 148 1.12 -3.37 -12.55
N ARG A 149 1.25 -4.69 -12.82
CA ARG A 149 2.48 -5.45 -12.62
C ARG A 149 3.59 -5.06 -13.58
N GLN A 150 3.29 -4.69 -14.82
CA GLN A 150 4.29 -4.11 -15.73
C GLN A 150 4.95 -2.86 -15.13
N GLU A 151 4.18 -2.06 -14.38
CA GLU A 151 4.68 -0.85 -13.74
C GLU A 151 5.30 -1.07 -12.35
N ASN A 152 4.86 -2.08 -11.59
CA ASN A 152 5.18 -2.22 -10.17
C ASN A 152 5.88 -3.52 -9.77
N GLY A 153 5.97 -4.49 -10.68
CA GLY A 153 6.47 -5.84 -10.41
C GLY A 153 5.37 -6.87 -10.17
N ASP A 154 5.73 -8.14 -10.29
CA ASP A 154 4.84 -9.30 -10.19
C ASP A 154 4.52 -9.75 -8.75
N CYS A 155 5.24 -9.22 -7.75
CA CYS A 155 4.98 -9.39 -6.31
C CYS A 155 3.70 -8.72 -5.78
N TRP A 156 2.95 -8.05 -6.64
CA TRP A 156 1.69 -7.42 -6.28
C TRP A 156 0.52 -8.33 -6.64
N VAL A 157 -0.46 -8.44 -5.73
CA VAL A 157 -1.70 -9.21 -5.94
C VAL A 157 -2.90 -8.35 -5.55
N LEU A 158 -4.06 -8.68 -6.12
CA LEU A 158 -5.31 -8.02 -5.79
C LEU A 158 -5.75 -8.40 -4.37
N MET A 159 -6.21 -7.42 -3.58
CA MET A 159 -6.84 -7.67 -2.28
C MET A 159 -8.29 -8.13 -2.48
N ASN A 160 -8.45 -9.40 -2.84
CA ASN A 160 -9.74 -10.01 -3.22
C ASN A 160 -10.09 -11.25 -2.36
N GLY A 161 -9.52 -11.40 -1.18
CA GLY A 161 -9.77 -12.57 -0.33
C GLY A 161 -8.91 -13.79 -0.67
N VAL A 162 -7.89 -13.66 -1.52
CA VAL A 162 -7.09 -14.82 -1.95
C VAL A 162 -6.17 -15.31 -0.84
N GLY A 163 -6.06 -16.63 -0.71
CA GLY A 163 -5.07 -17.30 0.14
C GLY A 163 -3.67 -17.17 -0.45
N LEU A 164 -2.67 -17.00 0.41
CA LEU A 164 -1.27 -16.88 0.07
C LEU A 164 -0.52 -18.17 0.39
N SER A 165 0.33 -18.60 -0.54
CA SER A 165 1.25 -19.71 -0.30
C SER A 165 2.24 -19.38 0.82
N SER A 166 2.73 -20.40 1.51
CA SER A 166 3.61 -20.28 2.67
C SER A 166 5.00 -19.71 2.36
N ASP A 167 5.38 -19.69 1.07
CA ASP A 167 6.64 -19.12 0.57
C ASP A 167 6.55 -17.61 0.28
N THR A 168 5.34 -17.03 0.25
CA THR A 168 5.21 -15.57 0.13
C THR A 168 5.81 -14.91 1.36
N LYS A 169 6.54 -13.79 1.20
CA LYS A 169 7.14 -13.11 2.35
C LYS A 169 6.10 -12.64 3.36
N LEU A 170 4.93 -12.22 2.89
CA LEU A 170 3.84 -11.81 3.76
C LEU A 170 3.35 -12.94 4.67
N ASN A 171 3.27 -14.19 4.17
CA ASN A 171 2.92 -15.35 4.97
C ASN A 171 4.12 -15.84 5.81
N ALA A 172 5.27 -16.06 5.19
CA ALA A 172 6.45 -16.63 5.85
C ALA A 172 6.99 -15.78 7.00
N ALA A 173 7.02 -14.45 6.84
CA ALA A 173 7.59 -13.54 7.84
C ALA A 173 6.56 -12.98 8.83
N TYR A 174 5.30 -12.83 8.41
CA TYR A 174 4.28 -12.14 9.21
C TYR A 174 3.03 -12.98 9.51
N GLY A 175 2.97 -14.23 9.04
CA GLY A 175 1.87 -15.15 9.32
C GLY A 175 0.55 -14.79 8.62
N ILE A 176 0.56 -13.89 7.63
CA ILE A 176 -0.63 -13.49 6.89
C ILE A 176 -0.84 -14.50 5.75
N ALA A 177 -1.64 -15.52 6.03
CA ALA A 177 -1.93 -16.60 5.08
C ALA A 177 -3.10 -16.30 4.14
N GLU A 178 -3.95 -15.32 4.46
CA GLU A 178 -5.09 -14.91 3.64
C GLU A 178 -5.17 -13.39 3.58
N LEU A 179 -5.43 -12.86 2.39
CA LEU A 179 -5.61 -11.42 2.21
C LEU A 179 -7.04 -11.00 2.52
N PRO A 180 -7.25 -9.78 3.03
CA PRO A 180 -8.59 -9.17 3.06
C PRO A 180 -9.17 -9.00 1.65
N ASP A 181 -10.49 -9.13 1.52
CA ASP A 181 -11.21 -8.71 0.31
C ASP A 181 -11.62 -7.25 0.46
N ALA A 182 -10.92 -6.34 -0.20
CA ALA A 182 -11.16 -4.90 -0.10
C ALA A 182 -12.27 -4.39 -1.05
N ARG A 183 -12.81 -5.26 -1.91
CA ARG A 183 -13.74 -4.83 -2.97
C ARG A 183 -15.06 -4.36 -2.37
N GLY A 184 -15.45 -3.13 -2.73
CA GLY A 184 -16.71 -2.53 -2.25
C GLY A 184 -16.69 -2.09 -0.80
N LEU A 185 -15.53 -2.16 -0.11
CA LEU A 185 -15.38 -1.73 1.26
C LEU A 185 -14.84 -0.30 1.35
N PHE A 186 -15.24 0.41 2.39
CA PHE A 186 -14.51 1.59 2.84
C PHE A 186 -13.28 1.16 3.63
N LEU A 187 -12.14 1.76 3.32
CA LEU A 187 -10.92 1.55 4.08
C LEU A 187 -10.76 2.66 5.11
N ARG A 188 -10.26 2.25 6.28
CA ARG A 188 -10.12 3.11 7.45
C ARG A 188 -8.79 2.84 8.13
N ALA A 189 -8.29 3.83 8.86
CA ALA A 189 -7.13 3.64 9.70
C ALA A 189 -7.46 2.67 10.85
N HIS A 190 -6.49 1.83 11.21
CA HIS A 190 -6.55 1.00 12.40
C HIS A 190 -6.28 1.88 13.63
N ASP A 191 -7.08 1.70 14.68
CA ASP A 191 -6.98 2.43 15.94
C ASP A 191 -6.38 1.50 17.01
N ASP A 192 -5.06 1.59 17.17
CA ASP A 192 -4.24 0.74 18.04
C ASP A 192 -4.21 1.21 19.50
N ARG A 193 -4.92 2.28 19.84
CA ARG A 193 -4.89 2.85 21.20
C ARG A 193 -5.66 2.01 22.19
N ASN A 194 -5.12 1.84 23.40
CA ASN A 194 -5.81 1.12 24.48
C ASN A 194 -6.94 1.92 25.18
N SER A 195 -6.98 3.24 25.01
CA SER A 195 -8.03 4.13 25.58
C SER A 195 -8.27 5.33 24.67
N ASN A 196 -9.39 6.04 24.85
CA ASN A 196 -9.76 7.22 24.06
C ASN A 196 -9.76 6.98 22.54
N ARG A 197 -10.28 5.82 22.14
CA ARG A 197 -10.41 5.42 20.75
C ARG A 197 -11.40 6.31 20.00
N GLN A 198 -11.08 6.61 18.75
CA GLN A 198 -12.00 7.26 17.81
C GLN A 198 -13.08 6.30 17.34
N ASP A 199 -12.78 4.99 17.38
CA ASP A 199 -13.78 3.94 17.29
C ASP A 199 -13.86 3.13 18.60
N PRO A 200 -14.74 3.55 19.53
CA PRO A 200 -14.90 2.90 20.82
C PRO A 200 -15.48 1.48 20.73
N SER A 201 -16.07 1.08 19.60
CA SER A 201 -16.66 -0.25 19.47
C SER A 201 -15.64 -1.34 19.14
N ARG A 202 -14.34 -1.01 19.08
CA ARG A 202 -13.26 -1.94 18.70
C ARG A 202 -12.10 -1.93 19.69
N SER A 203 -11.46 -3.10 19.86
CA SER A 203 -10.24 -3.25 20.68
C SER A 203 -8.98 -3.20 19.82
N ALA A 204 -7.82 -2.99 20.46
CA ALA A 204 -6.53 -2.87 19.79
C ALA A 204 -6.07 -4.25 19.28
N ASP A 205 -6.72 -5.29 19.79
CA ASP A 205 -6.52 -6.68 19.41
C ASP A 205 -7.28 -7.07 18.15
N THR A 206 -8.13 -6.19 17.60
CA THR A 206 -8.79 -6.45 16.30
C THR A 206 -7.77 -6.31 15.18
N PRO A 207 -7.31 -7.39 14.52
CA PRO A 207 -6.19 -7.28 13.60
C PRO A 207 -6.51 -6.40 12.38
N PRO A 208 -5.54 -5.64 11.85
CA PRO A 208 -5.70 -4.97 10.55
C PRO A 208 -6.15 -5.95 9.47
N GLY A 209 -7.06 -5.51 8.59
CA GLY A 209 -7.63 -6.36 7.54
C GLY A 209 -8.92 -7.11 7.91
N THR A 210 -9.39 -7.00 9.16
CA THR A 210 -10.68 -7.58 9.58
C THR A 210 -11.85 -6.85 8.90
N TYR A 211 -12.77 -7.59 8.28
CA TYR A 211 -14.02 -7.05 7.74
C TYR A 211 -14.94 -6.56 8.86
N VAL A 212 -15.56 -5.40 8.65
CA VAL A 212 -16.53 -4.82 9.57
C VAL A 212 -17.79 -4.46 8.78
N GLY A 213 -18.93 -5.00 9.21
CA GLY A 213 -20.23 -4.64 8.65
C GLY A 213 -20.69 -3.25 9.08
N ASP A 214 -21.68 -2.72 8.36
CA ASP A 214 -22.26 -1.42 8.65
C ASP A 214 -22.92 -1.41 10.06
N GLU A 215 -22.60 -0.40 10.86
CA GLU A 215 -23.26 -0.14 12.15
C GLU A 215 -24.08 1.15 12.06
N ILE A 216 -25.40 1.04 12.03
CA ILE A 216 -26.31 2.19 12.22
C ILE A 216 -26.83 2.13 13.65
N ARG A 217 -26.42 3.11 14.47
CA ARG A 217 -26.84 3.16 15.88
C ARG A 217 -28.36 3.34 15.97
N SER A 218 -28.99 2.58 16.86
CA SER A 218 -30.40 2.81 17.20
C SER A 218 -30.59 4.25 17.69
N HIS A 219 -31.66 4.88 17.22
CA HIS A 219 -32.07 6.19 17.65
C HIS A 219 -33.60 6.28 17.63
N ASN A 220 -34.14 7.23 18.37
CA ASN A 220 -35.58 7.41 18.50
C ASN A 220 -36.05 8.54 17.59
N HIS A 221 -37.19 8.34 16.94
CA HIS A 221 -37.94 9.42 16.28
C HIS A 221 -39.05 9.90 17.22
N GLY A 222 -39.02 11.18 17.57
CA GLY A 222 -40.09 11.82 18.34
C GLY A 222 -41.14 12.41 17.39
N VAL A 223 -42.41 12.28 17.74
CA VAL A 223 -43.50 12.98 17.04
C VAL A 223 -44.23 13.86 18.04
N ASN A 224 -44.42 15.12 17.68
CA ASN A 224 -45.20 16.07 18.47
C ASN A 224 -46.57 16.27 17.81
N ASP A 225 -47.64 16.03 18.57
CA ASP A 225 -49.02 16.26 18.15
C ASP A 225 -49.61 17.45 18.91
N PRO A 226 -49.80 18.61 18.27
CA PRO A 226 -50.36 19.80 18.93
C PRO A 226 -51.82 19.66 19.37
N GLY A 227 -52.49 18.53 19.09
CA GLY A 227 -53.87 18.25 19.45
C GLY A 227 -54.87 18.79 18.43
N HIS A 228 -55.99 18.08 18.25
CA HIS A 228 -57.11 18.47 17.40
C HIS A 228 -58.43 18.46 18.16
N SER A 229 -59.45 19.14 17.63
CA SER A 229 -60.80 19.21 18.23
C SER A 229 -61.84 18.52 17.36
N HIS A 230 -62.94 18.09 17.99
CA HIS A 230 -64.10 17.52 17.30
C HIS A 230 -65.31 18.42 17.47
N ASN A 231 -66.10 18.62 16.40
CA ASN A 231 -67.35 19.37 16.46
C ASN A 231 -68.56 18.40 16.43
N ARG A 232 -69.45 18.45 17.43
CA ARG A 232 -70.68 17.63 17.44
C ARG A 232 -71.85 18.45 16.88
N GLY A 233 -72.22 18.19 15.63
CA GLY A 233 -73.47 18.73 15.05
C GLY A 233 -74.65 17.82 15.36
N VAL A 234 -75.60 18.29 16.17
CA VAL A 234 -76.90 17.61 16.34
C VAL A 234 -77.92 18.41 15.55
N SER A 235 -78.51 17.83 14.51
CA SER A 235 -79.60 18.43 13.74
C SER A 235 -80.74 17.43 13.65
N HIS A 236 -81.78 17.63 14.47
CA HIS A 236 -83.06 16.93 14.32
C HIS A 236 -84.08 17.88 13.70
N PRO A 237 -84.63 17.58 12.50
CA PRO A 237 -85.79 18.30 11.99
C PRO A 237 -87.05 17.74 12.68
N ASN A 238 -87.64 18.50 13.59
CA ASN A 238 -88.93 18.16 14.18
C ASN A 238 -90.05 18.50 13.19
N THR A 239 -90.50 17.52 12.41
CA THR A 239 -91.79 17.58 11.71
C THR A 239 -92.69 16.46 12.21
N PHE A 240 -93.46 16.74 13.26
CA PHE A 240 -94.65 15.95 13.61
C PHE A 240 -95.88 16.75 13.16
N PRO A 241 -96.81 16.17 12.35
CA PRO A 241 -98.13 16.75 12.18
C PRO A 241 -98.96 16.45 13.44
N GLU A 242 -99.46 17.49 14.09
CA GLU A 242 -100.41 17.39 15.20
C GLU A 242 -101.80 16.90 14.73
N ALA A 243 -102.47 16.23 15.68
CA ALA A 243 -103.93 16.05 15.84
C ALA A 243 -104.53 14.77 15.16
N VAL A 244 -105.42 13.97 15.77
CA VAL A 244 -106.33 14.14 16.91
C VAL A 244 -106.61 12.76 17.59
N SER A 245 -106.88 12.83 18.89
CA SER A 245 -107.29 11.82 19.87
C SER A 245 -108.34 10.77 19.47
N ASN A 246 -108.10 9.50 19.84
CA ASN A 246 -108.92 8.70 20.77
C ASN A 246 -108.57 7.20 20.67
N ALA A 247 -107.82 6.66 21.63
CA ALA A 247 -108.01 5.33 22.22
C ALA A 247 -106.86 5.00 23.19
N GLU A 248 -107.24 4.70 24.43
CA GLU A 248 -106.58 3.79 25.36
C GLU A 248 -105.15 4.12 25.83
N GLN A 249 -105.09 4.69 27.03
CA GLN A 249 -103.96 4.52 27.95
C GLN A 249 -103.68 3.03 28.15
N ASN A 250 -102.65 2.49 27.51
CA ASN A 250 -101.73 1.54 28.14
C ASN A 250 -100.51 1.26 27.25
N GLN A 251 -99.40 1.96 27.50
CA GLN A 251 -98.10 1.30 27.61
C GLN A 251 -97.06 2.27 28.17
N SER A 252 -96.62 1.92 29.37
CA SER A 252 -95.33 2.27 29.94
C SER A 252 -94.21 2.15 28.89
N GLY A 253 -93.53 3.25 28.64
CA GLY A 253 -92.31 3.26 27.85
C GLY A 253 -91.77 4.67 27.84
N GLY A 254 -90.88 4.97 28.78
CA GLY A 254 -90.18 6.25 28.82
C GLY A 254 -89.60 6.54 27.45
N VAL A 255 -89.85 7.74 26.93
CA VAL A 255 -89.05 8.29 25.85
C VAL A 255 -87.69 8.54 26.46
N GLU A 256 -86.85 7.50 26.51
CA GLU A 256 -85.43 7.73 26.61
C GLU A 256 -85.06 8.43 25.32
N ASP A 257 -84.91 9.75 25.39
CA ASP A 257 -84.04 10.48 24.48
C ASP A 257 -82.63 9.91 24.66
N ARG A 258 -82.41 8.73 24.08
CA ARG A 258 -81.08 8.20 23.82
C ARG A 258 -80.56 9.04 22.67
N SER A 259 -80.18 10.28 22.97
CA SER A 259 -79.26 11.03 22.13
C SER A 259 -78.04 10.13 21.99
N HIS A 260 -78.01 9.37 20.90
CA HIS A 260 -76.95 8.43 20.61
C HIS A 260 -75.73 9.31 20.35
N PHE A 261 -74.91 9.50 21.39
CA PHE A 261 -73.60 10.09 21.24
C PHE A 261 -72.81 9.10 20.38
N GLY A 262 -72.89 9.30 19.06
CA GLY A 262 -72.08 8.53 18.12
C GLY A 262 -70.63 8.65 18.58
N PRO A 263 -69.89 7.53 18.69
CA PRO A 263 -68.48 7.59 19.03
C PRO A 263 -67.77 8.48 18.00
N THR A 264 -66.88 9.37 18.45
CA THR A 264 -66.03 10.16 17.56
C THR A 264 -64.94 9.26 16.96
N THR A 265 -65.34 8.26 16.17
CA THR A 265 -64.46 7.23 15.60
C THR A 265 -63.65 7.71 14.40
N THR A 266 -63.74 9.00 14.02
CA THR A 266 -63.21 9.48 12.73
C THR A 266 -62.20 10.61 12.79
N SER A 267 -61.74 11.10 13.95
CA SER A 267 -60.63 12.07 13.94
C SER A 267 -59.33 11.43 14.37
N THR A 268 -58.64 10.95 13.35
CA THR A 268 -57.20 10.76 13.33
C THR A 268 -56.51 12.13 13.29
N THR A 269 -55.39 12.27 14.00
CA THR A 269 -54.61 13.54 14.07
C THR A 269 -53.87 13.87 12.77
N GLY A 270 -54.10 13.12 11.69
CA GLY A 270 -53.38 13.25 10.43
C GLY A 270 -51.88 12.96 10.51
N ILE A 271 -51.38 12.55 11.69
CA ILE A 271 -49.96 12.32 11.91
C ILE A 271 -49.55 11.01 11.24
N SER A 272 -48.71 11.13 10.22
CA SER A 272 -48.01 10.01 9.60
C SER A 272 -46.51 10.30 9.63
N ILE A 273 -45.71 9.38 10.19
CA ILE A 273 -44.26 9.40 9.98
C ILE A 273 -44.00 8.73 8.63
N GLN A 274 -44.00 9.53 7.56
CA GLN A 274 -43.58 9.05 6.25
C GLN A 274 -42.06 8.95 6.24
N HIS A 275 -41.53 7.75 5.98
CA HIS A 275 -40.12 7.57 5.63
C HIS A 275 -40.04 7.37 4.12
N THR A 276 -39.38 8.29 3.44
CA THR A 276 -39.04 8.14 2.03
C THR A 276 -37.53 7.99 1.93
N GLY A 277 -37.06 6.74 1.88
CA GLY A 277 -35.68 6.44 1.52
C GLY A 277 -35.53 6.46 -0.01
N GLY A 278 -34.52 7.16 -0.52
CA GLY A 278 -34.10 7.00 -1.92
C GLY A 278 -33.47 5.63 -2.15
N ALA A 279 -33.17 5.29 -3.41
CA ALA A 279 -32.58 3.99 -3.78
C ALA A 279 -31.15 3.77 -3.23
N GLU A 280 -30.50 4.80 -2.68
CA GLU A 280 -29.09 4.78 -2.30
C GLU A 280 -28.89 5.26 -0.86
N THR A 281 -28.52 4.34 0.03
CA THR A 281 -28.15 4.61 1.43
C THR A 281 -26.63 4.67 1.65
N ARG A 282 -25.82 4.45 0.60
CA ARG A 282 -24.35 4.47 0.67
C ARG A 282 -23.79 5.87 0.37
N PRO A 283 -22.72 6.30 1.05
CA PRO A 283 -21.95 7.47 0.61
C PRO A 283 -21.47 7.29 -0.82
N LYS A 284 -21.46 8.38 -1.61
CA LYS A 284 -20.87 8.36 -2.96
C LYS A 284 -19.38 8.00 -2.88
N SER A 285 -18.95 7.05 -3.70
CA SER A 285 -17.56 6.58 -3.75
C SER A 285 -17.12 6.28 -5.17
N ILE A 286 -15.80 6.27 -5.39
CA ILE A 286 -15.16 5.78 -6.61
C ILE A 286 -14.47 4.45 -6.30
N ASN A 287 -14.59 3.48 -7.21
CA ASN A 287 -13.93 2.19 -7.07
C ASN A 287 -12.57 2.20 -7.79
N LEU A 288 -11.53 1.77 -7.09
CA LEU A 288 -10.18 1.57 -7.58
C LEU A 288 -9.76 0.14 -7.23
N TYR A 289 -8.93 -0.48 -8.06
CA TYR A 289 -8.27 -1.72 -7.67
C TYR A 289 -7.38 -1.46 -6.46
N VAL A 290 -7.47 -2.34 -5.47
CA VAL A 290 -6.62 -2.30 -4.27
C VAL A 290 -5.65 -3.47 -4.36
N TYR A 291 -4.38 -3.16 -4.53
CA TYR A 291 -3.30 -4.14 -4.60
C TYR A 291 -2.49 -4.12 -3.31
N ILE A 292 -1.98 -5.28 -2.92
CA ILE A 292 -1.03 -5.43 -1.82
C ILE A 292 0.23 -6.14 -2.30
N ARG A 293 1.39 -5.71 -1.79
CA ARG A 293 2.67 -6.34 -2.08
C ARG A 293 2.92 -7.52 -1.14
N ILE A 294 3.11 -8.71 -1.71
CA ILE A 294 3.29 -9.95 -0.93
C ILE A 294 4.75 -10.44 -0.87
N ASN A 295 5.65 -9.94 -1.72
CA ASN A 295 7.06 -10.37 -1.86
C ASN A 295 8.03 -9.20 -2.10
#